data_AF-A0A9N9P632-F1
#
_entry.id   AF-A0A9N9P632-F1
#
_cell.length_a   1.000
_cell.length_b   1.000
_cell.length_c   1.000
_cell.angle_alpha   90.00
_cell.angle_beta   90.00
_cell.angle_gamma   90.00
#
_symmetry.space_group_name_H-M   'P 1'
#
loop_
_entity.id
_entity.type
_entity.pdbx_description
1 polymer ?
#
loop_
_entity_poly.entity_id
_entity_poly.type
_entity_poly.pdbx_seq_one_letter_code
_entity_poly.pdbx_strand_id
1 'polypeptide(L)'
;KKNPGKYIHARNVYNAIQINRIQKESISDAGAMYLELLKQQKMDPTFYISAYFEARFHDIVLLDSTAKMNRHSMILCVIILIDNHNRSRLVATAVVSDETKDTYIWIFENIIKATGGLAPRLLYTDADPVMIAAVDSCLPMTKHHFCLFHIHKNLEKHFLGKYHDNWKKIFNDFCYVRNSRSELVFEKRWCELLYKYTDASSYLNSQLYQHREAWALCFTHRAFNASVQSTQRVESYNGIIKTQVNGLSSLLELENSIKRLLERESRFTRINKTIGLLPVNRDESFYNKYFNNIDTSIQKFLTPAILKLQRDEINRSIHYRCYIASLKDELRNNADAESPNGMFSEDMFDANVIKLEQLIA
;
A
#
# COMPACT_ATOMS: atom_id res chain seq x y z
N LYS A 1 36.46 5.69 -11.39
CA LYS A 1 36.10 6.25 -10.07
C LYS A 1 35.67 7.71 -10.25
N LYS A 2 34.36 8.01 -10.34
CA LYS A 2 33.83 9.38 -10.47
C LYS A 2 32.99 9.71 -9.22
N ASN A 3 33.36 10.79 -8.52
CA ASN A 3 32.74 11.41 -7.33
C ASN A 3 33.06 10.82 -5.94
N PRO A 4 34.24 11.08 -5.35
CA PRO A 4 34.58 10.69 -3.98
C PRO A 4 34.14 11.71 -2.89
N GLY A 5 33.27 12.69 -3.19
CA GLY A 5 33.03 13.82 -2.29
C GLY A 5 31.60 14.38 -2.21
N LYS A 6 30.57 13.60 -2.55
CA LYS A 6 29.17 14.05 -2.42
C LYS A 6 28.37 13.12 -1.50
N TYR A 7 27.77 13.71 -0.46
CA TYR A 7 26.88 13.00 0.46
C TYR A 7 25.50 12.78 -0.18
N ILE A 8 25.00 11.55 -0.10
CA ILE A 8 23.71 11.14 -0.66
C ILE A 8 22.72 11.02 0.50
N HIS A 9 21.69 11.86 0.49
CA HIS A 9 20.62 11.85 1.49
C HIS A 9 19.92 10.48 1.53
N ALA A 10 19.54 9.95 2.69
CA ALA A 10 18.91 8.62 2.83
C ALA A 10 17.72 8.37 1.89
N ARG A 11 16.79 9.34 1.74
CA ARG A 11 15.68 9.32 0.76
C ARG A 11 16.11 9.25 -0.73
N ASN A 12 17.36 9.59 -1.01
CA ASN A 12 17.97 9.59 -2.33
C ASN A 12 19.00 8.46 -2.53
N VAL A 13 19.27 7.65 -1.50
CA VAL A 13 20.15 6.47 -1.60
C VAL A 13 19.55 5.46 -2.58
N TYR A 14 18.23 5.27 -2.51
CA TYR A 14 17.50 4.46 -3.49
C TYR A 14 17.69 4.98 -4.92
N ASN A 15 17.52 6.29 -5.14
CA ASN A 15 17.71 6.93 -6.44
C ASN A 15 19.17 6.83 -6.94
N ALA A 16 20.15 6.92 -6.05
CA ALA A 16 21.57 6.78 -6.40
C ALA A 16 21.97 5.34 -6.73
N ILE A 17 21.37 4.35 -6.06
CA ILE A 17 21.53 2.92 -6.40
C ILE A 17 20.90 2.66 -7.78
N GLN A 18 19.73 3.24 -8.06
CA GLN A 18 19.07 3.10 -9.36
C GLN A 18 19.84 3.77 -10.51
N ILE A 19 20.38 4.99 -10.31
CA ILE A 19 21.21 5.68 -11.33
C ILE A 19 22.46 4.87 -11.69
N ASN A 20 23.08 4.16 -10.73
CA ASN A 20 24.24 3.31 -11.01
C ASN A 20 23.88 1.97 -11.69
N ARG A 21 22.62 1.51 -11.59
CA ARG A 21 22.14 0.31 -12.30
C ARG A 21 21.79 0.57 -13.77
N ILE A 22 21.53 1.82 -14.14
CA ILE A 22 21.14 2.26 -15.51
C ILE A 22 22.33 2.27 -16.50
N GLN A 23 23.56 1.96 -16.06
CA GLN A 23 24.74 1.91 -16.96
C GLN A 23 24.85 0.63 -17.82
N LYS A 24 23.74 -0.06 -18.10
CA LYS A 24 23.66 -1.00 -19.22
C LYS A 24 22.63 -0.46 -20.20
N GLU A 25 23.15 0.15 -21.25
CA GLU A 25 22.36 0.64 -22.38
C GLU A 25 21.73 -0.53 -23.12
N SER A 26 20.43 -0.73 -22.93
CA SER A 26 19.53 -1.21 -23.98
C SER A 26 18.29 -0.31 -23.98
N ILE A 27 17.65 -0.18 -25.14
CA ILE A 27 16.36 0.51 -25.34
C ILE A 27 15.49 0.26 -24.12
N SER A 28 14.99 1.32 -23.46
CA SER A 28 14.30 1.16 -22.18
C SER A 28 13.16 0.16 -22.32
N ASP A 29 13.11 -0.78 -21.37
CA ASP A 29 12.18 -1.93 -21.37
C ASP A 29 10.71 -1.50 -21.59
N ALA A 30 10.33 -0.31 -21.14
CA ALA A 30 9.00 0.28 -21.34
C ALA A 30 8.64 0.58 -22.81
N GLY A 31 9.62 0.91 -23.66
CA GLY A 31 9.40 1.18 -25.09
C GLY A 31 9.25 -0.10 -25.91
N ALA A 32 10.04 -1.13 -25.58
CA ALA A 32 9.89 -2.47 -26.16
C ALA A 32 8.57 -3.13 -25.71
N MET A 33 8.19 -2.95 -24.44
CA MET A 33 6.92 -3.35 -23.85
C MET A 33 5.71 -2.77 -24.59
N TYR A 34 5.68 -1.45 -24.82
CA TYR A 34 4.56 -0.80 -25.50
C TYR A 34 4.34 -1.37 -26.92
N LEU A 35 5.44 -1.63 -27.64
CA LEU A 35 5.38 -2.20 -28.99
C LEU A 35 4.91 -3.65 -29.02
N GLU A 36 5.30 -4.47 -28.05
CA GLU A 36 4.89 -5.88 -27.97
C GLU A 36 3.43 -6.02 -27.51
N LEU A 37 2.98 -5.22 -26.55
CA LEU A 37 1.57 -5.21 -26.12
C LEU A 37 0.64 -4.74 -27.27
N LEU A 38 1.04 -3.73 -28.04
CA LEU A 38 0.32 -3.32 -29.25
C LEU A 38 0.29 -4.41 -30.33
N LYS A 39 1.33 -5.24 -30.41
CA LYS A 39 1.39 -6.36 -31.36
C LYS A 39 0.46 -7.50 -30.94
N GLN A 40 0.39 -7.81 -29.64
CA GLN A 40 -0.52 -8.83 -29.11
C GLN A 40 -1.99 -8.38 -29.20
N GLN A 41 -2.28 -7.11 -28.94
CA GLN A 41 -3.62 -6.53 -29.15
C GLN A 41 -4.09 -6.63 -30.61
N LYS A 42 -3.17 -6.58 -31.57
CA LYS A 42 -3.50 -6.80 -33.00
C LYS A 42 -3.76 -8.26 -33.34
N MET A 43 -3.17 -9.20 -32.61
CA MET A 43 -3.33 -10.64 -32.82
C MET A 43 -4.62 -11.17 -32.17
N ASP A 44 -4.98 -10.61 -31.02
CA ASP A 44 -6.20 -10.95 -30.30
C ASP A 44 -6.96 -9.67 -29.88
N PRO A 45 -7.95 -9.22 -30.66
CA PRO A 45 -8.72 -8.03 -30.38
C PRO A 45 -9.72 -8.19 -29.22
N THR A 46 -9.78 -9.36 -28.58
CA THR A 46 -10.68 -9.58 -27.43
C THR A 46 -10.19 -8.92 -26.14
N PHE A 47 -8.95 -8.40 -26.11
CA PHE A 47 -8.36 -7.77 -24.92
C PHE A 47 -7.75 -6.38 -25.22
N TYR A 48 -7.78 -5.50 -24.21
CA TYR A 48 -7.23 -4.14 -24.26
C TYR A 48 -6.28 -3.91 -23.07
N ILE A 49 -5.04 -3.46 -23.34
CA ILE A 49 -4.02 -3.21 -22.33
C ILE A 49 -3.51 -1.76 -22.47
N SER A 50 -3.46 -1.05 -21.34
CA SER A 50 -2.81 0.25 -21.20
C SER A 50 -1.81 0.16 -20.03
N ALA A 51 -0.52 0.21 -20.35
CA ALA A 51 0.55 0.01 -19.37
C ALA A 51 1.47 1.25 -19.29
N TYR A 52 1.64 1.78 -18.08
CA TYR A 52 2.54 2.90 -17.78
C TYR A 52 3.42 2.50 -16.61
N PHE A 53 4.52 1.81 -16.90
CA PHE A 53 5.38 1.27 -15.85
C PHE A 53 6.62 2.13 -15.63
N GLU A 54 6.73 2.77 -14.46
CA GLU A 54 8.02 3.23 -13.96
C GLU A 54 8.72 2.02 -13.33
N ALA A 55 9.66 1.41 -14.06
CA ALA A 55 10.42 0.19 -13.70
C ALA A 55 11.26 0.27 -12.40
N ARG A 56 10.99 1.26 -11.54
CA ARG A 56 11.70 1.50 -10.29
C ARG A 56 10.99 0.90 -9.08
N PHE A 57 9.73 0.49 -9.15
CA PHE A 57 9.01 -0.01 -7.98
C PHE A 57 8.28 -1.32 -8.33
N HIS A 58 8.65 -2.42 -7.68
CA HIS A 58 7.96 -3.72 -7.83
C HIS A 58 7.81 -4.47 -6.49
N ASP A 59 8.15 -3.80 -5.38
CA ASP A 59 8.20 -4.46 -4.08
C ASP A 59 6.80 -4.82 -3.57
N ILE A 60 5.85 -3.89 -3.69
CA ILE A 60 4.48 -4.05 -3.20
C ILE A 60 3.50 -3.67 -4.32
N VAL A 61 2.74 -4.65 -4.78
CA VAL A 61 1.70 -4.52 -5.80
C VAL A 61 0.37 -4.91 -5.20
N LEU A 62 -0.68 -4.17 -5.54
CA LEU A 62 -2.05 -4.47 -5.14
C LEU A 62 -2.89 -4.59 -6.42
N LEU A 63 -3.68 -5.65 -6.51
CA LEU A 63 -4.60 -5.92 -7.61
C LEU A 63 -6.00 -6.11 -7.04
N ASP A 64 -6.96 -5.46 -7.70
CA ASP A 64 -8.38 -5.57 -7.38
C ASP A 64 -9.18 -5.67 -8.68
N SER A 65 -10.14 -6.59 -8.76
CA SER A 65 -11.04 -6.72 -9.91
C SER A 65 -12.42 -6.13 -9.60
N THR A 66 -12.95 -5.33 -10.52
CA THR A 66 -14.27 -4.72 -10.41
C THR A 66 -15.08 -5.01 -11.66
N ALA A 67 -16.23 -5.65 -11.50
CA ALA A 67 -17.19 -5.92 -12.58
C ALA A 67 -18.12 -4.74 -12.89
N LYS A 68 -18.86 -4.85 -14.00
CA LYS A 68 -19.96 -3.93 -14.39
C LYS A 68 -19.56 -2.47 -14.63
N MET A 69 -18.35 -2.26 -15.14
CA MET A 69 -17.80 -0.92 -15.40
C MET A 69 -18.13 -0.38 -16.80
N ASN A 70 -18.77 -1.20 -17.65
CA ASN A 70 -19.07 -0.87 -19.04
C ASN A 70 -20.28 -1.68 -19.54
N ARG A 71 -20.86 -1.27 -20.68
CA ARG A 71 -22.02 -1.88 -21.35
C ARG A 71 -21.86 -3.35 -21.76
N HIS A 72 -20.61 -3.82 -21.83
CA HIS A 72 -20.30 -5.21 -22.15
C HIS A 72 -20.17 -6.07 -20.90
N SER A 73 -20.38 -5.48 -19.70
CA SER A 73 -20.22 -6.14 -18.40
C SER A 73 -18.83 -6.74 -18.17
N MET A 74 -17.81 -6.28 -18.91
CA MET A 74 -16.42 -6.75 -18.74
C MET A 74 -15.86 -6.29 -17.38
N ILE A 75 -14.95 -7.08 -16.84
CA ILE A 75 -14.26 -6.84 -15.59
C ILE A 75 -13.06 -5.92 -15.84
N LEU A 76 -12.90 -4.93 -14.96
CA LEU A 76 -11.72 -4.08 -14.90
C LEU A 76 -10.84 -4.54 -13.74
N CYS A 77 -9.63 -5.00 -14.05
CA CYS A 77 -8.58 -5.23 -13.06
C CYS A 77 -7.73 -3.96 -12.95
N VAL A 78 -7.65 -3.39 -11.76
CA VAL A 78 -6.81 -2.23 -11.46
C VAL A 78 -5.58 -2.68 -10.68
N ILE A 79 -4.41 -2.34 -11.20
CA ILE A 79 -3.13 -2.72 -10.62
C ILE A 79 -2.40 -1.46 -10.20
N ILE A 80 -2.15 -1.34 -8.91
CA ILE A 80 -1.38 -0.25 -8.34
C ILE A 80 -0.12 -0.78 -7.66
N LEU A 81 0.87 0.09 -7.52
CA LEU A 81 2.04 -0.17 -6.68
C LEU A 81 2.19 0.90 -5.60
N ILE A 82 3.05 0.61 -4.62
CA ILE A 82 3.47 1.58 -3.61
C ILE A 82 4.87 2.08 -3.96
N ASP A 83 5.02 3.39 -4.17
CA ASP A 83 6.32 4.02 -4.45
C ASP A 83 7.16 4.23 -3.18
N ASN A 84 8.42 4.66 -3.34
CA ASN A 84 9.35 4.94 -2.24
C ASN A 84 8.92 6.09 -1.29
N HIS A 85 7.83 6.79 -1.60
CA HIS A 85 7.23 7.81 -0.75
C HIS A 85 5.93 7.31 -0.09
N ASN A 86 5.68 6.00 -0.10
CA ASN A 86 4.46 5.36 0.38
C ASN A 86 3.19 5.85 -0.36
N ARG A 87 3.33 6.33 -1.60
CA ARG A 87 2.19 6.76 -2.42
C ARG A 87 1.74 5.62 -3.32
N SER A 88 0.43 5.48 -3.46
CA SER A 88 -0.18 4.61 -4.46
C SER A 88 0.06 5.16 -5.85
N ARG A 89 0.34 4.29 -6.81
CA ARG A 89 0.53 4.62 -8.23
C ARG A 89 -0.22 3.64 -9.10
N LEU A 90 -1.12 4.14 -9.96
CA LEU A 90 -1.74 3.32 -10.99
C LEU A 90 -0.70 2.99 -12.05
N VAL A 91 -0.46 1.69 -12.30
CA VAL A 91 0.59 1.27 -13.25
C VAL A 91 0.09 0.42 -14.40
N ALA A 92 -1.00 -0.31 -14.19
CA ALA A 92 -1.65 -1.07 -15.24
C ALA A 92 -3.14 -1.22 -14.97
N THR A 93 -3.89 -1.35 -16.04
CA THR A 93 -5.28 -1.80 -16.01
C THR A 93 -5.47 -2.88 -17.05
N ALA A 94 -6.20 -3.93 -16.72
CA ALA A 94 -6.64 -4.94 -17.68
C ALA A 94 -8.16 -4.95 -17.76
N VAL A 95 -8.71 -5.02 -18.96
CA VAL A 95 -10.15 -5.22 -19.18
C VAL A 95 -10.33 -6.61 -19.76
N VAL A 96 -11.07 -7.46 -19.03
CA VAL A 96 -11.20 -8.89 -19.32
C VAL A 96 -12.66 -9.33 -19.31
N SER A 97 -12.98 -10.37 -20.07
CA SER A 97 -14.34 -10.91 -20.22
C SER A 97 -14.77 -11.83 -19.07
N ASP A 98 -13.81 -12.41 -18.36
CA ASP A 98 -14.03 -13.44 -17.33
C ASP A 98 -12.97 -13.37 -16.22
N GLU A 99 -13.22 -14.09 -15.12
CA GLU A 99 -12.33 -14.22 -13.96
C GLU A 99 -11.83 -15.67 -13.85
N THR A 100 -11.28 -16.20 -14.94
CA THR A 100 -10.71 -17.56 -14.97
C THR A 100 -9.23 -17.57 -14.57
N LYS A 101 -8.71 -18.76 -14.22
CA LYS A 101 -7.30 -18.93 -13.85
C LYS A 101 -6.37 -18.48 -14.98
N ASP A 102 -6.70 -18.86 -16.22
CA ASP A 102 -5.91 -18.52 -17.40
C ASP A 102 -5.90 -17.01 -17.66
N THR A 103 -7.04 -16.33 -17.44
CA THR A 103 -7.11 -14.87 -17.52
C THR A 103 -6.22 -14.19 -16.51
N TYR A 104 -6.21 -14.63 -15.25
CA TYR A 104 -5.29 -14.05 -14.24
C TYR A 104 -3.83 -14.38 -14.53
N ILE A 105 -3.50 -15.60 -14.96
CA ILE A 105 -2.13 -15.95 -15.41
C ILE A 105 -1.70 -15.00 -16.52
N TRP A 106 -2.56 -14.78 -17.51
CA TRP A 106 -2.27 -13.85 -18.59
C TRP A 106 -2.04 -12.41 -18.10
N ILE A 107 -2.84 -11.92 -17.14
CA ILE A 107 -2.62 -10.61 -16.52
C ILE A 107 -1.23 -10.56 -15.87
N PHE A 108 -0.90 -11.54 -15.02
CA PHE A 108 0.39 -11.57 -14.31
C PHE A 108 1.58 -11.71 -15.25
N GLU A 109 1.49 -12.56 -16.28
CA GLU A 109 2.54 -12.68 -17.30
C GLU A 109 2.76 -11.35 -18.04
N ASN A 110 1.69 -10.64 -18.38
CA ASN A 110 1.82 -9.34 -19.02
C ASN A 110 2.46 -8.30 -18.10
N ILE A 111 2.16 -8.33 -16.78
CA ILE A 111 2.85 -7.50 -15.80
C ILE A 111 4.35 -7.85 -15.76
N ILE A 112 4.71 -9.13 -15.66
CA ILE A 112 6.12 -9.57 -15.63
C ILE A 112 6.86 -9.18 -16.90
N LYS A 113 6.22 -9.38 -18.07
CA LYS A 113 6.78 -8.96 -19.37
C LYS A 113 6.98 -7.45 -19.39
N ALA A 114 6.00 -6.68 -18.89
CA ALA A 114 6.05 -5.23 -18.79
C ALA A 114 7.15 -4.70 -17.86
N THR A 115 7.52 -5.47 -16.84
CA THR A 115 8.57 -5.08 -15.88
C THR A 115 9.96 -5.61 -16.24
N GLY A 116 10.17 -6.12 -17.46
CA GLY A 116 11.46 -6.68 -17.89
C GLY A 116 11.81 -7.97 -17.16
N GLY A 117 10.80 -8.76 -16.78
CA GLY A 117 10.96 -10.02 -16.05
C GLY A 117 10.92 -9.89 -14.52
N LEU A 118 10.57 -8.72 -13.98
CA LEU A 118 10.52 -8.51 -12.53
C LEU A 118 9.14 -8.88 -11.97
N ALA A 119 9.08 -9.96 -11.19
CA ALA A 119 7.90 -10.31 -10.40
C ALA A 119 7.73 -9.36 -9.19
N PRO A 120 6.47 -9.10 -8.76
CA PRO A 120 6.23 -8.44 -7.48
C PRO A 120 6.89 -9.20 -6.33
N ARG A 121 7.49 -8.52 -5.36
CA ARG A 121 7.98 -9.22 -4.15
C ARG A 121 6.82 -9.60 -3.25
N LEU A 122 5.86 -8.70 -3.12
CA LEU A 122 4.64 -8.85 -2.35
C LEU A 122 3.45 -8.42 -3.22
N LEU A 123 2.44 -9.27 -3.31
CA LEU A 123 1.21 -9.04 -4.04
C LEU A 123 0.03 -9.12 -3.06
N TYR A 124 -0.78 -8.07 -3.00
CA TYR A 124 -2.08 -8.09 -2.34
C TYR A 124 -3.19 -8.30 -3.35
N THR A 125 -4.06 -9.26 -3.08
CA THR A 125 -5.27 -9.44 -3.85
C THR A 125 -6.42 -9.90 -2.97
N ASP A 126 -7.55 -10.21 -3.61
CA ASP A 126 -8.68 -10.85 -2.97
C ASP A 126 -8.34 -12.31 -2.66
N ALA A 127 -8.99 -12.86 -1.63
CA ALA A 127 -8.85 -14.27 -1.26
C ALA A 127 -9.69 -15.19 -2.17
N ASP A 128 -9.66 -14.92 -3.48
CA ASP A 128 -10.39 -15.69 -4.49
C ASP A 128 -9.61 -16.95 -4.89
N PRO A 129 -10.22 -18.16 -4.86
CA PRO A 129 -9.53 -19.40 -5.18
C PRO A 129 -8.92 -19.45 -6.59
N VAL A 130 -9.54 -18.80 -7.58
CA VAL A 130 -9.04 -18.78 -8.95
C VAL A 130 -7.80 -17.91 -9.03
N MET A 131 -7.82 -16.76 -8.36
CA MET A 131 -6.67 -15.86 -8.27
C MET A 131 -5.50 -16.47 -7.49
N ILE A 132 -5.78 -17.15 -6.36
CA ILE A 132 -4.77 -17.91 -5.59
C ILE A 132 -4.11 -18.95 -6.49
N ALA A 133 -4.89 -19.77 -7.21
CA ALA A 133 -4.37 -20.79 -8.10
C ALA A 133 -3.55 -20.23 -9.27
N ALA A 134 -3.88 -19.02 -9.74
CA ALA A 134 -3.11 -18.33 -10.77
C ALA A 134 -1.75 -17.83 -10.22
N VAL A 135 -1.75 -17.17 -9.06
CA VAL A 135 -0.53 -16.67 -8.40
C VAL A 135 0.43 -17.82 -8.08
N ASP A 136 -0.06 -18.91 -7.49
CA ASP A 136 0.76 -20.09 -7.19
C ASP A 136 1.39 -20.69 -8.46
N SER A 137 0.73 -20.56 -9.61
CA SER A 137 1.18 -21.12 -10.88
C SER A 137 2.23 -20.27 -11.60
N CYS A 138 2.13 -18.94 -11.55
CA CYS A 138 2.97 -18.05 -12.37
C CYS A 138 3.90 -17.12 -11.56
N LEU A 139 3.70 -17.00 -10.24
CA LEU A 139 4.46 -16.11 -9.35
C LEU A 139 4.99 -16.86 -8.10
N PRO A 140 5.72 -17.99 -8.25
CA PRO A 140 6.09 -18.85 -7.12
C PRO A 140 7.01 -18.20 -6.08
N MET A 141 7.71 -17.13 -6.46
CA MET A 141 8.62 -16.39 -5.57
C MET A 141 7.95 -15.16 -4.91
N THR A 142 6.76 -14.78 -5.37
CA THR A 142 6.00 -13.65 -4.84
C THR A 142 5.31 -14.07 -3.56
N LYS A 143 5.42 -13.25 -2.51
CA LYS A 143 4.57 -13.42 -1.33
C LYS A 143 3.17 -12.93 -1.67
N HIS A 144 2.17 -13.79 -1.50
CA HIS A 144 0.77 -13.46 -1.74
C HIS A 144 0.09 -13.16 -0.42
N HIS A 145 -0.50 -11.98 -0.29
CA HIS A 145 -1.27 -11.56 0.88
C HIS A 145 -2.70 -11.24 0.49
N PHE A 146 -3.62 -11.54 1.40
CA PHE A 146 -5.04 -11.36 1.16
C PHE A 146 -5.53 -10.04 1.73
N CYS A 147 -6.44 -9.41 1.01
CA CYS A 147 -7.14 -8.23 1.43
C CYS A 147 -8.06 -8.51 2.63
N LEU A 148 -7.79 -7.87 3.78
CA LEU A 148 -8.62 -8.03 4.98
C LEU A 148 -10.08 -7.59 4.77
N PHE A 149 -10.31 -6.58 3.91
CA PHE A 149 -11.67 -6.13 3.57
C PHE A 149 -12.46 -7.23 2.85
N HIS A 150 -11.85 -7.91 1.89
CA HIS A 150 -12.50 -9.02 1.19
C HIS A 150 -12.68 -10.25 2.08
N ILE A 151 -11.74 -10.53 3.00
CA ILE A 151 -11.95 -11.53 4.05
C ILE A 151 -13.16 -11.17 4.92
N HIS A 152 -13.27 -9.92 5.36
CA HIS A 152 -14.42 -9.44 6.12
C HIS A 152 -15.72 -9.64 5.32
N LYS A 153 -15.77 -9.23 4.05
CA LYS A 153 -16.96 -9.38 3.20
C LYS A 153 -17.35 -10.84 2.98
N ASN A 154 -16.38 -11.73 2.82
CA ASN A 154 -16.64 -13.16 2.69
C ASN A 154 -17.18 -13.74 3.99
N LEU A 155 -16.59 -13.40 5.13
CA LEU A 155 -17.09 -13.82 6.43
C LEU A 155 -18.49 -13.26 6.71
N GLU A 156 -18.73 -11.98 6.37
CA GLU A 156 -20.03 -11.32 6.52
C GLU A 156 -21.09 -12.05 5.69
N LYS A 157 -20.82 -12.32 4.41
CA LYS A 157 -21.72 -13.07 3.53
C LYS A 157 -22.09 -14.46 4.08
N HIS A 158 -21.13 -15.16 4.70
CA HIS A 158 -21.35 -16.51 5.23
C HIS A 158 -22.01 -16.53 6.61
N PHE A 159 -21.77 -15.53 7.46
CA PHE A 159 -22.10 -15.58 8.88
C PHE A 159 -23.11 -14.52 9.34
N LEU A 160 -23.30 -13.42 8.60
CA LEU A 160 -24.23 -12.35 8.99
C LEU A 160 -25.66 -12.86 9.17
N GLY A 161 -26.15 -13.70 8.26
CA GLY A 161 -27.50 -14.26 8.36
C GLY A 161 -27.68 -15.27 9.50
N LYS A 162 -26.59 -15.83 10.04
CA LYS A 162 -26.66 -16.79 11.15
C LYS A 162 -26.48 -16.11 12.51
N TYR A 163 -25.61 -15.11 12.54
CA TYR A 163 -25.21 -14.48 13.78
C TYR A 163 -25.73 -13.07 13.97
N HIS A 164 -26.42 -12.47 12.98
CA HIS A 164 -27.10 -11.17 13.02
C HIS A 164 -26.48 -10.18 14.02
N ASP A 165 -27.09 -10.04 15.20
CA ASP A 165 -26.69 -9.10 16.26
C ASP A 165 -25.29 -9.36 16.85
N ASN A 166 -24.83 -10.61 16.80
CA ASN A 166 -23.51 -11.05 17.27
C ASN A 166 -22.41 -10.97 16.20
N TRP A 167 -22.72 -10.63 14.94
CA TRP A 167 -21.73 -10.58 13.85
C TRP A 167 -20.50 -9.73 14.23
N LYS A 168 -20.73 -8.53 14.76
CA LYS A 168 -19.65 -7.61 15.17
C LYS A 168 -18.72 -8.27 16.21
N LYS A 169 -19.28 -9.02 17.15
CA LYS A 169 -18.51 -9.74 18.19
C LYS A 169 -17.66 -10.85 17.57
N ILE A 170 -18.22 -11.64 16.66
CA ILE A 170 -17.50 -12.73 15.99
C ILE A 170 -16.36 -12.18 15.14
N PHE A 171 -16.63 -11.11 14.39
CA PHE A 171 -15.61 -10.48 13.59
C PHE A 171 -14.51 -9.87 14.46
N ASN A 172 -14.85 -9.27 15.60
CA ASN A 172 -13.86 -8.79 16.58
C ASN A 172 -12.99 -9.93 17.14
N ASP A 173 -13.59 -11.07 17.48
CA ASP A 173 -12.85 -12.24 17.94
C ASP A 173 -11.92 -12.78 16.84
N PHE A 174 -12.40 -12.84 15.59
CA PHE A 174 -11.56 -13.17 14.43
C PHE A 174 -10.38 -12.20 14.30
N CYS A 175 -10.62 -10.89 14.37
CA CYS A 175 -9.57 -9.87 14.34
C CYS A 175 -8.57 -10.03 15.48
N TYR A 176 -9.03 -10.39 16.69
CA TYR A 176 -8.18 -10.67 17.83
C TYR A 176 -7.24 -11.86 17.58
N VAL A 177 -7.74 -12.92 16.92
CA VAL A 177 -6.90 -14.05 16.48
C VAL A 177 -5.94 -13.62 15.37
N ARG A 178 -6.45 -12.92 14.35
CA ARG A 178 -5.67 -12.42 13.21
C ARG A 178 -4.49 -11.56 13.65
N ASN A 179 -4.70 -10.69 14.64
CA ASN A 179 -3.70 -9.76 15.17
C ASN A 179 -2.73 -10.39 16.18
N SER A 180 -2.67 -11.73 16.25
CA SER A 180 -1.65 -12.44 17.02
C SER A 180 -0.26 -12.12 16.49
N ARG A 181 0.66 -11.76 17.40
CA ARG A 181 2.04 -11.37 17.07
C ARG A 181 3.02 -12.54 16.99
N SER A 182 2.64 -13.72 17.50
CA SER A 182 3.42 -14.96 17.39
C SER A 182 2.56 -16.11 16.91
N GLU A 183 3.18 -17.07 16.22
CA GLU A 183 2.50 -18.26 15.71
C GLU A 183 1.88 -19.08 16.84
N LEU A 184 2.60 -19.27 17.95
CA LEU A 184 2.08 -20.02 19.12
C LEU A 184 0.80 -19.39 19.68
N VAL A 185 0.75 -18.06 19.77
CA VAL A 185 -0.43 -17.33 20.24
C VAL A 185 -1.55 -17.41 19.21
N PHE A 186 -1.22 -17.34 17.92
CA PHE A 186 -2.18 -17.52 16.84
C PHE A 186 -2.86 -18.89 16.90
N GLU A 187 -2.09 -19.98 16.96
CA GLU A 187 -2.65 -21.34 16.98
C GLU A 187 -3.54 -21.56 18.21
N LYS A 188 -3.13 -21.07 19.38
CA LYS A 188 -3.95 -21.12 20.59
C LYS A 188 -5.28 -20.38 20.41
N ARG A 189 -5.22 -19.12 19.98
CA ARG A 189 -6.42 -18.28 19.78
C ARG A 189 -7.32 -18.80 18.66
N TRP A 190 -6.74 -19.39 17.62
CA TRP A 190 -7.48 -20.03 16.53
C TRP A 190 -8.29 -21.22 17.06
N CYS A 191 -7.67 -22.12 17.83
CA CYS A 191 -8.39 -23.22 18.48
C CYS A 191 -9.52 -22.73 19.40
N GLU A 192 -9.27 -21.68 20.20
CA GLU A 192 -10.30 -21.05 21.05
C GLU A 192 -11.46 -20.48 20.23
N LEU A 193 -11.18 -19.83 19.09
CA LEU A 193 -12.19 -19.30 18.17
C LEU A 193 -13.06 -20.42 17.59
N LEU A 194 -12.45 -21.51 17.12
CA LEU A 194 -13.17 -22.66 16.56
C LEU A 194 -14.02 -23.37 17.61
N TYR A 195 -13.54 -23.47 18.85
CA TYR A 195 -14.30 -24.05 19.97
C TYR A 195 -15.51 -23.18 20.33
N LYS A 196 -15.33 -21.85 20.32
CA LYS A 196 -16.40 -20.89 20.62
C LYS A 196 -17.46 -20.85 19.51
N TYR A 197 -17.05 -21.03 18.26
CA TYR A 197 -17.89 -20.97 17.08
C TYR A 197 -17.81 -22.27 16.28
N THR A 198 -18.25 -23.38 16.89
CA THR A 198 -18.19 -24.74 16.32
C THR A 198 -18.78 -24.81 14.92
N ASP A 199 -19.88 -24.10 14.69
CA ASP A 199 -20.58 -24.13 13.41
C ASP A 199 -19.85 -23.35 12.31
N ALA A 200 -18.99 -22.40 12.69
CA ALA A 200 -18.13 -21.67 11.76
C ALA A 200 -16.83 -22.45 11.45
N SER A 201 -16.49 -23.44 12.28
CA SER A 201 -15.19 -24.12 12.27
C SER A 201 -14.85 -24.74 10.91
N SER A 202 -15.79 -25.42 10.26
CA SER A 202 -15.57 -26.05 8.97
C SER A 202 -15.21 -25.02 7.88
N TYR A 203 -15.91 -23.89 7.85
CA TYR A 203 -15.65 -22.83 6.88
C TYR A 203 -14.33 -22.11 7.18
N LEU A 204 -14.10 -21.74 8.44
CA LEU A 204 -12.87 -21.05 8.87
C LEU A 204 -11.63 -21.90 8.56
N ASN A 205 -11.66 -23.21 8.83
CA ASN A 205 -10.54 -24.09 8.53
C ASN A 205 -10.32 -24.30 7.03
N SER A 206 -11.39 -24.53 6.27
CA SER A 206 -11.26 -24.78 4.82
C SER A 206 -10.83 -23.53 4.04
N GLN A 207 -11.37 -22.35 4.37
CA GLN A 207 -11.16 -21.15 3.56
C GLN A 207 -10.02 -20.26 4.07
N LEU A 208 -9.77 -20.21 5.38
CA LEU A 208 -8.82 -19.26 5.96
C LEU A 208 -7.57 -19.92 6.55
N TYR A 209 -7.72 -21.00 7.32
CA TYR A 209 -6.57 -21.60 8.02
C TYR A 209 -5.49 -22.13 7.06
N GLN A 210 -5.91 -22.74 5.94
CA GLN A 210 -4.98 -23.25 4.91
C GLN A 210 -4.07 -22.14 4.37
N HIS A 211 -4.58 -20.91 4.29
CA HIS A 211 -3.85 -19.74 3.81
C HIS A 211 -3.48 -18.75 4.93
N ARG A 212 -3.36 -19.21 6.19
CA ARG A 212 -3.07 -18.34 7.35
C ARG A 212 -1.84 -17.45 7.17
N GLU A 213 -0.84 -17.93 6.43
CA GLU A 213 0.36 -17.16 6.12
C GLU A 213 0.11 -15.90 5.28
N ALA A 214 -0.99 -15.87 4.53
CA ALA A 214 -1.37 -14.78 3.64
C ALA A 214 -2.15 -13.65 4.34
N TRP A 215 -2.67 -13.85 5.56
CA TRP A 215 -3.55 -12.86 6.20
C TRP A 215 -3.33 -12.65 7.71
N ALA A 216 -2.78 -13.63 8.43
CA ALA A 216 -2.54 -13.50 9.86
C ALA A 216 -1.23 -12.75 10.15
N LEU A 217 -1.28 -11.87 11.14
CA LEU A 217 -0.28 -10.82 11.38
C LEU A 217 1.12 -11.37 11.71
N CYS A 218 1.18 -12.46 12.48
CA CYS A 218 2.43 -13.15 12.83
C CYS A 218 3.20 -13.71 11.62
N PHE A 219 2.52 -13.92 10.49
CA PHE A 219 3.16 -14.37 9.24
C PHE A 219 3.39 -13.20 8.27
N THR A 220 2.40 -12.32 8.08
CA THR A 220 2.47 -11.24 7.08
C THR A 220 3.52 -10.18 7.39
N HIS A 221 3.87 -9.96 8.66
CA HIS A 221 4.96 -9.05 9.05
C HIS A 221 6.37 -9.52 8.63
N ARG A 222 6.52 -10.76 8.17
CA ARG A 222 7.81 -11.28 7.67
C ARG A 222 8.21 -10.68 6.32
N ALA A 223 7.26 -10.09 5.61
CA ALA A 223 7.50 -9.35 4.39
C ALA A 223 7.34 -7.84 4.66
N PHE A 224 8.23 -7.03 4.06
CA PHE A 224 8.02 -5.59 4.04
C PHE A 224 6.75 -5.27 3.24
N ASN A 225 5.74 -4.71 3.92
CA ASN A 225 4.42 -4.47 3.34
C ASN A 225 3.98 -3.00 3.36
N ALA A 226 4.86 -2.06 3.74
CA ALA A 226 4.56 -0.62 3.84
C ALA A 226 3.25 -0.29 4.59
N SER A 227 2.92 -1.09 5.60
CA SER A 227 1.66 -0.99 6.37
C SER A 227 0.39 -1.22 5.55
N VAL A 228 0.49 -1.84 4.37
CA VAL A 228 -0.68 -2.30 3.61
C VAL A 228 -1.32 -3.50 4.33
N GLN A 229 -2.63 -3.46 4.49
CA GLN A 229 -3.42 -4.56 5.11
C GLN A 229 -4.62 -4.96 4.25
N SER A 230 -4.93 -4.16 3.21
CA SER A 230 -6.09 -4.34 2.33
C SER A 230 -5.83 -3.69 0.96
N THR A 231 -6.68 -4.02 -0.02
CA THR A 231 -6.76 -3.36 -1.32
C THR A 231 -7.48 -2.01 -1.26
N GLN A 232 -7.72 -1.42 -0.07
CA GLN A 232 -8.40 -0.11 0.09
C GLN A 232 -7.79 0.98 -0.79
N ARG A 233 -6.47 0.97 -0.96
CA ARG A 233 -5.78 1.90 -1.86
C ARG A 233 -6.21 1.72 -3.31
N VAL A 234 -6.40 0.48 -3.78
CA VAL A 234 -6.92 0.16 -5.13
C VAL A 234 -8.39 0.55 -5.23
N GLU A 235 -9.17 0.28 -4.19
CA GLU A 235 -10.59 0.62 -4.14
C GLU A 235 -10.84 2.12 -4.23
N SER A 236 -9.91 2.95 -3.75
CA SER A 236 -9.95 4.39 -3.99
C SER A 236 -9.85 4.73 -5.49
N TYR A 237 -8.98 4.06 -6.26
CA TYR A 237 -8.91 4.23 -7.72
C TYR A 237 -10.18 3.72 -8.39
N ASN A 238 -10.66 2.53 -8.00
CA ASN A 238 -11.93 1.99 -8.49
C ASN A 238 -13.08 2.97 -8.25
N GLY A 239 -13.15 3.56 -7.05
CA GLY A 239 -14.11 4.59 -6.69
C GLY A 239 -14.04 5.80 -7.62
N ILE A 240 -12.85 6.34 -7.86
CA ILE A 240 -12.66 7.47 -8.80
C ILE A 240 -13.14 7.09 -10.20
N ILE A 241 -12.79 5.91 -10.70
CA ILE A 241 -13.22 5.45 -12.04
C ILE A 241 -14.75 5.30 -12.06
N LYS A 242 -15.36 4.70 -11.03
CA LYS A 242 -16.83 4.54 -10.85
C LYS A 242 -17.58 5.87 -10.83
N THR A 243 -16.95 6.99 -10.46
CA THR A 243 -17.60 8.31 -10.57
C THR A 243 -17.74 8.82 -12.00
N GLN A 244 -16.95 8.29 -12.94
CA GLN A 244 -16.87 8.77 -14.32
C GLN A 244 -17.52 7.83 -15.33
N VAL A 245 -17.70 6.56 -14.96
CA VAL A 245 -18.31 5.54 -15.82
C VAL A 245 -19.32 4.70 -15.04
N ASN A 246 -20.23 4.07 -15.76
CA ASN A 246 -21.21 3.15 -15.21
C ASN A 246 -21.43 1.95 -16.16
N GLY A 247 -22.36 1.07 -15.81
CA GLY A 247 -22.66 -0.13 -16.60
C GLY A 247 -23.20 0.14 -18.00
N LEU A 248 -23.51 1.38 -18.40
CA LEU A 248 -23.90 1.75 -19.76
C LEU A 248 -22.75 2.39 -20.56
N SER A 249 -21.64 2.73 -19.90
CA SER A 249 -20.49 3.36 -20.53
C SER A 249 -19.84 2.43 -21.55
N SER A 250 -19.37 3.00 -22.65
CA SER A 250 -18.55 2.32 -23.64
C SER A 250 -17.13 2.06 -23.11
N LEU A 251 -16.41 1.12 -23.73
CA LEU A 251 -15.00 0.88 -23.41
C LEU A 251 -14.12 2.11 -23.66
N LEU A 252 -14.46 2.94 -24.66
CA LEU A 252 -13.75 4.18 -24.94
C LEU A 252 -13.90 5.21 -23.81
N GLU A 253 -15.10 5.33 -23.24
CA GLU A 253 -15.32 6.20 -22.07
C GLU A 253 -14.55 5.72 -20.84
N LEU A 254 -14.50 4.39 -20.64
CA LEU A 254 -13.68 3.77 -19.60
C LEU A 254 -12.19 4.05 -19.81
N GLU A 255 -11.68 3.86 -21.02
CA GLU A 255 -10.28 4.15 -21.37
C GLU A 255 -9.95 5.64 -21.15
N ASN A 256 -10.83 6.55 -21.57
CA ASN A 256 -10.64 7.99 -21.36
C ASN A 256 -10.67 8.36 -19.87
N SER A 257 -11.50 7.71 -19.06
CA SER A 257 -11.51 7.87 -17.60
C SER A 257 -10.15 7.48 -16.99
N ILE A 258 -9.62 6.32 -17.38
CA ILE A 258 -8.31 5.84 -16.93
C ILE A 258 -7.18 6.77 -17.39
N LYS A 259 -7.18 7.22 -18.65
CA LYS A 259 -6.20 8.18 -19.17
C LYS A 259 -6.21 9.50 -18.39
N ARG A 260 -7.38 10.07 -18.13
CA ARG A 260 -7.50 11.31 -17.33
C ARG A 260 -6.95 11.13 -15.91
N LEU A 261 -7.16 9.96 -15.30
CA LEU A 261 -6.62 9.64 -13.99
C LEU A 261 -5.08 9.62 -14.01
N LEU A 262 -4.49 8.93 -14.99
CA LEU A 262 -3.05 8.87 -15.18
C LEU A 262 -2.42 10.24 -15.50
N GLU A 263 -3.07 11.04 -16.34
CA GLU A 263 -2.66 12.41 -16.64
C GLU A 263 -2.65 13.29 -15.39
N ARG A 264 -3.69 13.16 -14.54
CA ARG A 264 -3.78 13.87 -13.26
C ARG A 264 -2.64 13.47 -12.32
N GLU A 265 -2.32 12.17 -12.21
CA GLU A 265 -1.18 11.70 -11.40
C GLU A 265 0.17 12.18 -11.93
N SER A 266 0.35 12.13 -13.25
CA SER A 266 1.56 12.62 -13.93
C SER A 266 1.74 14.12 -13.72
N ARG A 267 0.65 14.90 -13.84
CA ARG A 267 0.66 16.35 -13.57
C ARG A 267 1.00 16.63 -12.12
N PHE A 268 0.38 15.94 -11.17
CA PHE A 268 0.67 16.09 -9.74
C PHE A 268 2.13 15.77 -9.41
N THR A 269 2.69 14.71 -10.02
CA THR A 269 4.09 14.33 -9.84
C THR A 269 5.05 15.37 -10.42
N ARG A 270 4.74 15.92 -11.61
CA ARG A 270 5.49 17.03 -12.21
C ARG A 270 5.45 18.28 -11.35
N ILE A 271 4.26 18.68 -10.88
CA ILE A 271 4.09 19.85 -9.99
C ILE A 271 4.91 19.67 -8.71
N ASN A 272 4.81 18.52 -8.03
CA ASN A 272 5.58 18.28 -6.81
C ASN A 272 7.09 18.27 -7.05
N LYS A 273 7.54 17.74 -8.19
CA LYS A 273 8.94 17.82 -8.58
C LYS A 273 9.36 19.27 -8.79
N THR A 274 8.55 20.08 -9.48
CA THR A 274 8.81 21.51 -9.67
C THR A 274 8.83 22.27 -8.36
N ILE A 275 7.85 22.05 -7.47
CA ILE A 275 7.81 22.64 -6.12
C ILE A 275 9.08 22.26 -5.34
N GLY A 276 9.51 21.00 -5.41
CA GLY A 276 10.75 20.54 -4.78
C GLY A 276 12.05 21.13 -5.38
N LEU A 277 11.98 21.70 -6.60
CA LEU A 277 13.08 22.39 -7.26
C LEU A 277 13.05 23.91 -7.03
N LEU A 278 11.91 24.47 -6.61
CA LEU A 278 11.83 25.88 -6.30
C LEU A 278 12.75 26.17 -5.08
N PRO A 279 13.63 27.18 -5.17
CA PRO A 279 14.37 27.64 -4.00
C PRO A 279 13.35 28.18 -3.02
N VAL A 280 13.12 27.44 -1.93
CA VAL A 280 12.33 27.94 -0.82
C VAL A 280 13.26 28.90 -0.09
N ASN A 281 12.95 30.20 -0.10
CA ASN A 281 13.48 31.12 0.92
C ASN A 281 12.88 30.66 2.26
N ARG A 282 13.48 29.63 2.86
CA ARG A 282 13.43 29.50 4.30
C ARG A 282 14.37 30.58 4.78
N ASP A 283 13.89 31.53 5.54
CA ASP A 283 14.80 32.32 6.37
C ASP A 283 15.49 31.32 7.31
N GLU A 284 16.68 30.84 6.90
CA GLU A 284 17.44 29.75 7.54
C GLU A 284 18.00 30.13 8.91
N SER A 285 17.44 31.14 9.60
CA SER A 285 18.03 31.71 10.81
C SER A 285 17.09 31.80 12.01
N PHE A 286 15.85 31.30 11.96
CA PHE A 286 14.95 31.40 13.11
C PHE A 286 15.43 30.62 14.34
N TYR A 287 16.00 29.42 14.17
CA TYR A 287 16.60 28.66 15.27
C TYR A 287 17.73 29.45 15.96
N ASN A 288 18.54 30.19 15.20
CA ASN A 288 19.61 31.01 15.75
C ASN A 288 19.04 32.30 16.37
N LYS A 289 18.03 32.91 15.74
CA LYS A 289 17.43 34.18 16.18
C LYS A 289 16.60 34.04 17.46
N TYR A 290 15.81 32.97 17.58
CA TYR A 290 14.84 32.79 18.68
C TYR A 290 15.23 31.66 19.64
N PHE A 291 16.04 30.69 19.20
CA PHE A 291 16.36 29.48 19.97
C PHE A 291 17.88 29.27 20.12
N ASN A 292 18.68 30.35 20.10
CA ASN A 292 20.15 30.29 20.14
C ASN A 292 20.70 29.43 21.29
N ASN A 293 20.12 29.56 22.49
CA ASN A 293 20.57 28.82 23.67
C ASN A 293 20.35 27.30 23.52
N ILE A 294 19.24 26.91 22.88
CA ILE A 294 18.94 25.50 22.60
C ILE A 294 19.90 25.01 21.52
N ASP A 295 20.06 25.76 20.42
CA ASP A 295 20.94 25.41 19.32
C ASP A 295 22.40 25.23 19.79
N THR A 296 22.90 26.15 20.61
CA THR A 296 24.25 26.09 21.22
C THR A 296 24.41 24.86 22.13
N SER A 297 23.34 24.45 22.81
CA SER A 297 23.38 23.28 23.69
C SER A 297 23.41 21.98 22.88
N ILE A 298 22.54 21.84 21.88
CA ILE A 298 22.45 20.62 21.07
C ILE A 298 23.65 20.45 20.13
N GLN A 299 24.29 21.54 19.69
CA GLN A 299 25.53 21.51 18.92
C GLN A 299 26.65 20.71 19.60
N LYS A 300 26.69 20.70 20.93
CA LYS A 300 27.73 19.98 21.70
C LYS A 300 27.57 18.46 21.65
N PHE A 301 26.37 17.98 21.34
CA PHE A 301 26.01 16.56 21.44
C PHE A 301 25.61 15.93 20.10
N LEU A 302 25.17 16.75 19.13
CA LEU A 302 24.62 16.26 17.87
C LEU A 302 25.63 16.33 16.73
N THR A 303 25.64 15.29 15.90
CA THR A 303 26.40 15.31 14.65
C THR A 303 25.81 16.34 13.66
N PRO A 304 26.61 16.88 12.71
CA PRO A 304 26.13 17.91 11.78
C PRO A 304 24.86 17.55 11.01
N ALA A 305 24.64 16.27 10.71
CA ALA A 305 23.44 15.79 10.02
C ALA A 305 22.19 15.87 10.91
N ILE A 306 22.30 15.42 12.17
CA ILE A 306 21.18 15.46 13.13
C ILE A 306 20.89 16.89 13.57
N LEU A 307 21.94 17.70 13.74
CA LEU A 307 21.83 19.13 14.04
C LEU A 307 21.04 19.87 12.95
N LYS A 308 21.27 19.57 11.67
CA LYS A 308 20.51 20.16 10.56
C LYS A 308 19.02 19.81 10.64
N LEU A 309 18.69 18.54 10.89
CA LEU A 309 17.28 18.10 11.03
C LEU A 309 16.58 18.79 12.19
N GLN A 310 17.25 18.91 13.34
CA GLN A 310 16.71 19.62 14.50
C GLN A 310 16.48 21.11 14.23
N ARG A 311 17.42 21.78 13.56
CA ARG A 311 17.26 23.18 13.13
C ARG A 311 16.08 23.36 12.16
N ASP A 312 15.88 22.42 11.25
CA ASP A 312 14.74 22.41 10.32
C ASP A 312 13.39 22.18 11.01
N GLU A 313 13.35 21.44 12.12
CA GLU A 313 12.14 21.27 12.96
C GLU A 313 11.89 22.51 13.83
N ILE A 314 12.91 23.09 14.46
CA ILE A 314 12.81 24.35 15.22
C ILE A 314 12.29 25.48 14.34
N ASN A 315 12.78 25.59 13.10
CA ASN A 315 12.27 26.58 12.16
C ASN A 315 10.80 26.33 11.75
N ARG A 316 10.29 25.10 11.89
CA ARG A 316 8.87 24.80 11.64
C ARG A 316 7.99 25.11 12.85
N SER A 317 8.54 25.06 14.07
CA SER A 317 7.76 25.25 15.30
C SER A 317 7.09 26.64 15.39
N ILE A 318 7.71 27.66 14.78
CA ILE A 318 7.19 29.04 14.75
C ILE A 318 5.95 29.23 13.85
N HIS A 319 5.60 28.23 13.05
CA HIS A 319 4.45 28.29 12.14
C HIS A 319 3.19 27.62 12.73
N TYR A 320 3.27 27.06 13.95
CA TYR A 320 2.13 26.49 14.64
C TYR A 320 1.53 27.49 15.62
N ARG A 321 0.19 27.53 15.69
CA ARG A 321 -0.57 28.27 16.69
C ARG A 321 -0.90 27.30 17.82
N CYS A 322 -0.23 27.41 18.96
CA CYS A 322 -0.45 26.54 20.11
C CYS A 322 -1.24 27.25 21.20
N TYR A 323 -2.11 26.51 21.90
CA TYR A 323 -2.74 26.94 23.15
C TYR A 323 -2.06 26.24 24.32
N ILE A 324 -1.91 26.95 25.44
CA ILE A 324 -1.31 26.37 26.65
C ILE A 324 -2.36 25.46 27.30
N ALA A 325 -2.12 24.15 27.26
CA ALA A 325 -2.88 23.15 28.00
C ALA A 325 -2.12 22.74 29.26
N SER A 326 -2.84 22.51 30.36
CA SER A 326 -2.27 22.00 31.60
C SER A 326 -2.09 20.49 31.51
N LEU A 327 -0.86 20.03 31.73
CA LEU A 327 -0.49 18.61 31.65
C LEU A 327 -1.31 17.73 32.60
N LYS A 328 -1.75 18.27 33.75
CA LYS A 328 -2.62 17.57 34.69
C LYS A 328 -4.04 17.38 34.15
N ASP A 329 -4.51 18.30 33.32
CA ASP A 329 -5.86 18.25 32.73
C ASP A 329 -5.90 17.31 31.53
N GLU A 330 -4.80 17.18 30.76
CA GLU A 330 -4.69 16.15 29.71
C GLU A 330 -4.44 14.74 30.26
N LEU A 331 -3.65 14.60 31.35
CA LEU A 331 -3.32 13.29 31.91
C LEU A 331 -4.46 12.69 32.74
N ARG A 332 -5.30 13.51 33.39
CA ARG A 332 -6.51 13.02 34.08
C ARG A 332 -7.55 12.46 33.13
N ASN A 333 -7.59 12.93 31.89
CA ASN A 333 -8.52 12.44 30.88
C ASN A 333 -8.07 11.13 30.20
N ASN A 334 -6.86 10.64 30.46
CA ASN A 334 -6.27 9.50 29.74
C ASN A 334 -5.87 8.31 30.63
N ALA A 335 -6.15 8.35 31.93
CA ALA A 335 -5.81 7.23 32.83
C ALA A 335 -6.73 6.00 32.67
N ASP A 336 -7.93 6.19 32.10
CA ASP A 336 -8.90 5.12 31.83
C ASP A 336 -9.17 4.90 30.33
N ALA A 337 -8.26 5.35 29.45
CA ALA A 337 -8.37 5.05 28.03
C ALA A 337 -7.93 3.60 27.76
N GLU A 338 -8.71 2.63 28.24
CA GLU A 338 -8.95 1.42 27.43
C GLU A 338 -9.25 1.90 26.01
N SER A 339 -8.58 1.30 25.01
CA SER A 339 -9.01 1.44 23.62
C SER A 339 -10.54 1.39 23.59
N PRO A 340 -11.23 2.41 23.05
CA PRO A 340 -12.68 2.38 22.99
C PRO A 340 -13.08 1.08 22.32
N ASN A 341 -13.88 0.26 23.02
CA ASN A 341 -14.32 -1.03 22.50
C ASN A 341 -14.86 -0.86 21.07
N GLY A 342 -14.13 -1.41 20.09
CA GLY A 342 -14.50 -1.37 18.68
C GLY A 342 -13.83 -0.29 17.82
N MET A 343 -12.73 0.34 18.24
CA MET A 343 -11.87 1.15 17.35
C MET A 343 -10.67 0.34 16.84
N PHE A 344 -10.37 0.48 15.55
CA PHE A 344 -9.23 -0.18 14.91
C PHE A 344 -7.92 0.46 15.41
N SER A 345 -6.84 -0.31 15.58
CA SER A 345 -5.53 0.29 15.87
C SER A 345 -5.03 1.18 14.72
N GLU A 346 -5.67 1.07 13.55
CA GLU A 346 -5.47 1.89 12.37
C GLU A 346 -6.10 3.28 12.49
N ASP A 347 -6.92 3.56 13.51
CA ASP A 347 -7.45 4.91 13.76
C ASP A 347 -6.50 5.77 14.62
N MET A 348 -5.31 5.25 14.96
CA MET A 348 -4.24 5.96 15.69
C MET A 348 -3.20 6.64 14.78
N PHE A 349 -3.53 6.99 13.53
CA PHE A 349 -2.63 7.77 12.69
C PHE A 349 -2.69 9.26 13.06
N ASP A 350 -1.77 9.64 13.96
CA ASP A 350 -0.98 10.90 13.97
C ASP A 350 -0.19 11.11 15.28
N ALA A 351 -0.26 10.17 16.24
CA ALA A 351 0.54 10.27 17.46
C ALA A 351 1.94 9.64 17.28
N ASN A 352 2.91 10.43 16.80
CA ASN A 352 4.32 10.09 16.97
C ASN A 352 4.66 10.13 18.47
N VAL A 353 4.67 8.97 19.13
CA VAL A 353 5.21 8.84 20.49
C VAL A 353 6.39 7.89 20.46
N ILE A 354 7.58 8.44 20.16
CA ILE A 354 8.84 7.79 20.52
C ILE A 354 9.17 8.31 21.91
N LYS A 355 9.26 7.41 22.89
CA LYS A 355 9.65 7.80 24.24
C LYS A 355 11.13 8.20 24.23
N LEU A 356 11.45 9.30 24.89
CA LEU A 356 12.81 9.86 24.97
C LEU A 356 13.85 8.84 25.48
N GLU A 357 13.42 7.90 26.32
CA GLU A 357 14.21 6.77 26.82
C GLU A 357 14.67 5.79 25.71
N GLN A 358 13.96 5.70 24.58
CA GLN A 358 14.34 4.84 23.44
C GLN A 358 15.42 5.46 22.54
N LEU A 359 15.77 6.73 22.75
CA LEU A 359 16.81 7.44 21.98
C LEU A 359 18.18 7.44 22.67
N ILE A 360 18.27 6.97 23.92
CA ILE A 360 19.49 7.06 24.75
C ILE A 360 19.93 5.67 25.25
N ALA A 361 19.86 4.64 24.41
CA ALA A 361 20.51 3.36 24.66
C ALA A 361 21.58 3.10 23.59
#